data_AF-A0A267DD25-F1
#
_entry.id   AF-A0A267DD25-F1
#
_cell.length_a   1.000
_cell.length_b   1.000
_cell.length_c   1.000
_cell.angle_alpha   90.00
_cell.angle_beta   90.00
_cell.angle_gamma   90.00
#
_symmetry.space_group_name_H-M   'P 1'
#
loop_
_entity.id
_entity.type
_entity.pdbx_description
1 polymer ?
#
loop_
_entity_poly.entity_id
_entity_poly.type
_entity_poly.pdbx_seq_one_letter_code
_entity_poly.pdbx_strand_id
1 'polypeptide(L)'
;MVLFSAEGGTDEEPSTVFFYGDGAASGNRTNATKIETIYRSALLDDLSNALLQYNADIIVVELRQKANRVASAWFDVSDKTGLNTSNWFSPERLLYTIPFWMYNNGRSAPKFAHFSIAGHNRSSSSNRTFYIHKFDDRDCDNDRGFMGIVESDKDDCLMPFANKAGFTKLPIFFYAKYDAPYLEKVVGFADHLLIYMDHIV
;
A
#
# COMPACT_ATOMS: atom_id res chain seq x y z
N MET A 1 -8.87 1.65 -13.65
CA MET A 1 -9.10 3.08 -13.35
C MET A 1 -8.32 3.48 -12.12
N VAL A 2 -7.49 4.53 -12.15
CA VAL A 2 -6.66 4.93 -10.99
C VAL A 2 -7.52 5.61 -9.91
N LEU A 3 -7.39 5.14 -8.68
CA LEU A 3 -8.03 5.69 -7.48
C LEU A 3 -7.07 6.58 -6.70
N PHE A 4 -5.79 6.21 -6.64
CA PHE A 4 -4.78 6.95 -5.89
C PHE A 4 -3.39 6.71 -6.48
N SER A 5 -2.52 7.72 -6.41
CA SER A 5 -1.09 7.54 -6.67
C SER A 5 -0.26 8.46 -5.79
N ALA A 6 0.90 8.01 -5.36
CA ALA A 6 1.85 8.84 -4.61
C ALA A 6 3.29 8.55 -5.04
N GLU A 7 4.12 9.58 -5.03
CA GLU A 7 5.57 9.52 -5.22
C GLU A 7 6.28 9.55 -3.86
N GLY A 8 7.35 8.77 -3.72
CA GLY A 8 8.17 8.72 -2.51
C GLY A 8 9.11 9.94 -2.40
N GLY A 9 9.50 10.30 -1.19
CA GLY A 9 10.47 11.38 -0.96
C GLY A 9 9.94 12.80 -1.23
N THR A 10 8.64 13.02 -1.10
CA THR A 10 7.94 14.28 -1.38
C THR A 10 7.63 15.12 -0.14
N ASP A 11 7.86 14.56 1.06
CA ASP A 11 7.47 15.06 2.37
C ASP A 11 5.94 15.21 2.57
N GLU A 12 5.14 14.62 1.67
CA GLU A 12 3.69 14.49 1.80
C GLU A 12 3.34 13.20 2.58
N GLU A 13 2.18 13.17 3.24
CA GLU A 13 1.68 11.98 3.96
C GLU A 13 0.57 11.28 3.12
N PRO A 14 0.91 10.29 2.27
CA PRO A 14 -0.03 9.53 1.48
C PRO A 14 -1.28 9.04 2.22
N SER A 15 -1.14 8.53 3.45
CA SER A 15 -2.27 8.01 4.21
C SER A 15 -3.26 9.11 4.59
N THR A 16 -2.76 10.26 5.05
CA THR A 16 -3.57 11.45 5.37
C THR A 16 -4.32 11.92 4.14
N VAL A 17 -3.64 12.05 3.00
CA VAL A 17 -4.29 12.47 1.74
C VAL A 17 -5.29 11.41 1.28
N PHE A 18 -4.98 10.12 1.38
CA PHE A 18 -5.90 9.05 0.99
C PHE A 18 -7.24 9.12 1.74
N PHE A 19 -7.22 9.39 3.06
CA PHE A 19 -8.45 9.49 3.86
C PHE A 19 -9.15 10.85 3.76
N TYR A 20 -8.40 11.94 3.75
CA TYR A 20 -8.93 13.27 4.03
C TYR A 20 -8.66 14.30 2.93
N GLY A 21 -7.96 13.92 1.85
CA GLY A 21 -7.61 14.84 0.78
C GLY A 21 -8.85 15.50 0.18
N ASP A 22 -8.94 16.83 0.36
CA ASP A 22 -9.93 17.70 -0.25
C ASP A 22 -9.76 17.69 -1.78
N GLY A 23 -10.39 16.75 -2.49
CA GLY A 23 -10.73 16.83 -3.92
C GLY A 23 -9.66 17.28 -4.94
N ALA A 24 -8.39 17.35 -4.56
CA ALA A 24 -7.31 17.99 -5.31
C ALA A 24 -6.67 17.00 -6.30
N ALA A 25 -7.54 16.46 -7.16
CA ALA A 25 -7.29 16.04 -8.53
C ALA A 25 -8.60 15.50 -9.12
N SER A 26 -9.71 16.22 -8.96
CA SER A 26 -10.99 15.90 -9.60
C SER A 26 -10.94 16.24 -11.10
N GLY A 27 -10.04 15.62 -11.83
CA GLY A 27 -9.90 15.78 -13.27
C GLY A 27 -9.75 14.42 -13.94
N ASN A 28 -10.57 14.16 -14.96
CA ASN A 28 -10.22 13.17 -15.99
C ASN A 28 -8.83 13.57 -16.52
N ARG A 29 -7.81 12.73 -16.29
CA ARG A 29 -6.46 12.94 -16.85
C ARG A 29 -6.53 12.80 -18.37
N THR A 30 -6.92 13.87 -19.06
CA THR A 30 -6.73 13.99 -20.50
C THR A 30 -5.64 14.99 -20.86
N ASN A 31 -5.27 15.93 -19.98
CA ASN A 31 -4.13 16.84 -20.15
C ASN A 31 -3.65 17.40 -18.80
N ALA A 32 -2.55 16.87 -18.24
CA ALA A 32 -1.90 17.45 -17.06
C ALA A 32 -0.41 17.66 -17.35
N THR A 33 0.00 18.92 -17.53
CA THR A 33 1.39 19.37 -17.71
C THR A 33 2.16 19.48 -16.38
N LYS A 34 1.55 19.08 -15.27
CA LYS A 34 2.21 18.84 -13.98
C LYS A 34 1.76 17.46 -13.50
N ILE A 35 2.69 16.53 -13.37
CA ILE A 35 2.42 15.27 -12.67
C ILE A 35 2.38 15.66 -11.19
N GLU A 36 1.19 15.63 -10.59
CA GLU A 36 1.08 15.81 -9.14
C GLU A 36 1.82 14.66 -8.45
N THR A 37 2.61 15.01 -7.43
CA THR A 37 3.35 14.07 -6.55
C THR A 37 2.42 13.13 -5.82
N ILE A 38 1.17 13.55 -5.62
CA ILE A 38 0.09 12.75 -5.08
C ILE A 38 -1.20 13.02 -5.84
N TYR A 39 -1.97 11.97 -6.09
CA TYR A 39 -3.28 12.00 -6.74
C TYR A 39 -4.27 11.21 -5.90
N ARG A 40 -5.45 11.76 -5.66
CA ARG A 40 -6.57 11.07 -5.02
C ARG A 40 -7.85 11.31 -5.82
N SER A 41 -8.47 10.22 -6.25
CA SER A 41 -9.76 10.26 -6.94
C SER A 41 -10.90 10.48 -5.97
N ALA A 42 -11.85 11.34 -6.33
CA ALA A 42 -13.14 11.47 -5.62
C ALA A 42 -13.98 10.18 -5.66
N LEU A 43 -13.65 9.24 -6.55
CA LEU A 43 -14.28 7.91 -6.58
C LEU A 43 -14.05 7.11 -5.29
N LEU A 44 -13.02 7.45 -4.50
CA LEU A 44 -12.79 6.83 -3.20
C LEU A 44 -13.91 7.18 -2.20
N ASP A 45 -14.49 8.38 -2.28
CA ASP A 45 -15.53 8.84 -1.36
C ASP A 45 -16.86 8.11 -1.55
N ASP A 46 -17.07 7.53 -2.73
CA ASP A 46 -18.23 6.70 -3.09
C ASP A 46 -17.80 5.41 -3.80
N LEU A 47 -16.90 4.68 -3.14
CA LEU A 47 -16.21 3.52 -3.73
C LEU A 47 -17.17 2.44 -4.24
N SER A 48 -18.22 2.14 -3.49
CA SER A 48 -19.21 1.12 -3.88
C SER A 48 -19.87 1.45 -5.23
N ASN A 49 -20.32 2.69 -5.41
CA ASN A 49 -20.94 3.13 -6.66
C ASN A 49 -19.92 3.26 -7.78
N ALA A 50 -18.69 3.69 -7.50
CA ALA A 50 -17.61 3.72 -8.47
C ALA A 50 -17.33 2.31 -9.03
N LEU A 51 -17.21 1.30 -8.17
CA LEU A 51 -16.99 -0.10 -8.58
C LEU A 51 -18.14 -0.63 -9.46
N LEU A 52 -19.39 -0.26 -9.16
CA LEU A 52 -20.55 -0.58 -10.01
C LEU A 52 -20.48 0.11 -11.37
N GLN A 53 -20.21 1.42 -11.38
CA GLN A 53 -20.15 2.23 -12.59
C GLN A 53 -19.08 1.73 -13.57
N TYR A 54 -17.93 1.31 -13.05
CA TYR A 54 -16.80 0.85 -13.87
C TYR A 54 -16.75 -0.67 -14.05
N ASN A 55 -17.74 -1.41 -13.55
CA ASN A 55 -17.80 -2.88 -13.58
C ASN A 55 -16.49 -3.53 -13.09
N ALA A 56 -15.95 -3.02 -11.98
CA ALA A 56 -14.72 -3.51 -11.38
C ALA A 56 -15.04 -4.52 -10.25
N ASP A 57 -14.24 -5.57 -10.17
CA ASP A 57 -14.30 -6.60 -9.14
C ASP A 57 -12.96 -6.79 -8.42
N ILE A 58 -11.92 -6.06 -8.84
CA ILE A 58 -10.61 -6.03 -8.20
C ILE A 58 -10.20 -4.60 -7.86
N ILE A 59 -9.57 -4.42 -6.69
CA ILE A 59 -8.68 -3.28 -6.44
C ILE A 59 -7.24 -3.79 -6.32
N VAL A 60 -6.31 -3.14 -7.00
CA VAL A 60 -4.88 -3.46 -6.93
C VAL A 60 -4.14 -2.34 -6.22
N VAL A 61 -3.28 -2.72 -5.29
CA VAL A 61 -2.24 -1.87 -4.70
C VAL A 61 -0.91 -2.28 -5.31
N GLU A 62 -0.21 -1.36 -5.94
CA GLU A 62 1.01 -1.62 -6.70
C GLU A 62 2.12 -0.65 -6.31
N LEU A 63 3.31 -1.20 -6.07
CA LEU A 63 4.54 -0.43 -5.90
C LEU A 63 5.40 -0.53 -7.16
N ARG A 64 5.93 0.61 -7.60
CA ARG A 64 6.79 0.70 -8.78
C ARG A 64 8.16 1.28 -8.47
N GLN A 65 9.17 0.73 -9.13
CA GLN A 65 10.52 1.30 -9.21
C GLN A 65 10.88 1.51 -10.67
N LYS A 66 11.25 2.75 -11.04
CA LYS A 66 11.56 3.13 -12.44
C LYS A 66 10.52 2.61 -13.45
N ALA A 67 9.24 2.85 -13.16
CA ALA A 67 8.06 2.39 -13.90
C ALA A 67 7.78 0.87 -13.91
N ASN A 68 8.67 0.02 -13.39
CA ASN A 68 8.43 -1.42 -13.28
C ASN A 68 7.69 -1.74 -11.99
N ARG A 69 6.68 -2.62 -12.07
CA ARG A 69 6.05 -3.19 -10.89
C ARG A 69 7.05 -4.05 -10.12
N VAL A 70 7.26 -3.72 -8.85
CA VAL A 70 8.14 -4.47 -7.95
C VAL A 70 7.38 -5.24 -6.87
N ALA A 71 6.18 -4.76 -6.51
CA ALA A 71 5.28 -5.46 -5.62
C ALA A 71 3.81 -5.12 -5.95
N SER A 72 2.90 -6.06 -5.71
CA SER A 72 1.46 -5.77 -5.76
C SER A 72 0.63 -6.68 -4.87
N ALA A 73 -0.47 -6.16 -4.34
CA ALA A 73 -1.53 -6.88 -3.63
C ALA A 73 -2.87 -6.64 -4.33
N TRP A 74 -3.63 -7.72 -4.53
CA TRP A 74 -4.88 -7.73 -5.30
C TRP A 74 -6.04 -8.10 -4.40
N PHE A 75 -7.11 -7.33 -4.44
CA PHE A 75 -8.23 -7.45 -3.50
C PHE A 75 -9.54 -7.70 -4.21
N ASP A 76 -10.30 -8.70 -3.77
CA ASP A 76 -11.66 -9.00 -4.20
C ASP A 76 -12.64 -7.96 -3.66
N VAL A 77 -13.24 -7.23 -4.58
CA VAL A 77 -14.31 -6.26 -4.34
C VAL A 77 -15.55 -6.58 -5.18
N SER A 78 -15.72 -7.85 -5.57
CA SER A 78 -16.90 -8.33 -6.27
C SER A 78 -18.18 -8.06 -5.48
N ASP A 79 -18.19 -8.37 -4.17
CA ASP A 79 -19.19 -7.88 -3.22
C ASP A 79 -18.89 -6.44 -2.82
N LYS A 80 -19.67 -5.53 -3.41
CA LYS A 80 -19.58 -4.08 -3.28
C LYS A 80 -20.38 -3.55 -2.10
N THR A 81 -21.12 -4.41 -1.39
CA THR A 81 -22.05 -3.97 -0.35
C THR A 81 -21.30 -3.34 0.82
N GLY A 82 -21.51 -2.03 1.04
CA GLY A 82 -20.91 -1.30 2.15
C GLY A 82 -19.39 -1.10 2.03
N LEU A 83 -18.82 -1.26 0.84
CA LEU A 83 -17.41 -0.93 0.61
C LEU A 83 -17.18 0.58 0.74
N ASN A 84 -16.14 0.94 1.47
CA ASN A 84 -15.71 2.31 1.70
C ASN A 84 -14.19 2.41 1.56
N THR A 85 -13.60 3.58 1.79
CA THR A 85 -12.16 3.83 1.61
C THR A 85 -11.23 2.91 2.42
N SER A 86 -11.68 2.33 3.54
CA SER A 86 -10.82 1.57 4.45
C SER A 86 -11.04 0.05 4.43
N ASN A 87 -12.27 -0.42 4.20
CA ASN A 87 -12.63 -1.82 4.46
C ASN A 87 -12.37 -2.80 3.29
N TRP A 88 -12.07 -2.31 2.08
CA TRP A 88 -11.65 -3.17 0.96
C TRP A 88 -10.24 -3.74 1.16
N PHE A 89 -9.38 -2.99 1.88
CA PHE A 89 -8.02 -3.38 2.19
C PHE A 89 -8.01 -4.26 3.44
N SER A 90 -8.44 -5.51 3.27
CA SER A 90 -8.56 -6.47 4.37
C SER A 90 -7.97 -7.83 4.01
N PRO A 91 -7.56 -8.62 5.03
CA PRO A 91 -7.14 -10.00 4.85
C PRO A 91 -8.13 -10.84 4.04
N GLU A 92 -9.41 -10.74 4.35
CA GLU A 92 -10.48 -11.58 3.78
C GLU A 92 -10.66 -11.35 2.28
N ARG A 93 -10.26 -10.17 1.80
CA ARG A 93 -10.36 -9.78 0.40
C ARG A 93 -9.06 -10.00 -0.37
N LEU A 94 -7.94 -10.30 0.28
CA LEU A 94 -6.65 -10.46 -0.41
C LEU A 94 -6.63 -11.73 -1.28
N LEU A 95 -6.56 -11.55 -2.60
CA LEU A 95 -6.56 -12.60 -3.61
C LEU A 95 -5.19 -13.17 -3.93
N TYR A 96 -4.20 -12.29 -4.20
CA TYR A 96 -2.82 -12.67 -4.44
C TYR A 96 -1.82 -11.53 -4.18
N THR A 97 -0.54 -11.87 -4.01
CA THR A 97 0.57 -10.92 -3.88
C THR A 97 1.76 -11.30 -4.76
N ILE A 98 2.54 -10.29 -5.17
CA ILE A 98 3.80 -10.41 -5.93
C ILE A 98 4.88 -9.61 -5.19
N PRO A 99 6.11 -10.11 -5.00
CA PRO A 99 6.72 -11.24 -5.72
C PRO A 99 6.52 -12.63 -5.11
N PHE A 100 5.90 -12.72 -3.94
CA PHE A 100 5.62 -14.00 -3.29
C PHE A 100 4.19 -14.03 -2.78
N TRP A 101 3.65 -15.24 -2.62
CA TRP A 101 2.31 -15.42 -2.10
C TRP A 101 2.29 -15.33 -0.58
N MET A 102 1.46 -14.44 -0.02
CA MET A 102 1.35 -14.24 1.43
C MET A 102 0.59 -15.35 2.16
N TYR A 103 -0.26 -16.10 1.46
CA TYR A 103 -0.92 -17.29 2.02
C TYR A 103 0.01 -18.49 1.95
N ASN A 104 0.09 -19.23 3.05
CA ASN A 104 0.98 -20.37 3.15
C ASN A 104 0.44 -21.53 2.30
N ASN A 105 1.27 -22.09 1.41
CA ASN A 105 0.96 -23.19 0.49
C ASN A 105 0.33 -24.40 1.21
N GLY A 106 -1.00 -24.40 1.37
CA GLY A 106 -1.77 -25.54 1.90
C GLY A 106 -2.06 -25.57 3.41
N ARG A 107 -2.00 -24.43 4.14
CA ARG A 107 -2.52 -24.34 5.52
C ARG A 107 -3.34 -23.06 5.70
N SER A 108 -4.24 -23.10 6.69
CA SER A 108 -5.18 -22.06 7.15
C SER A 108 -4.74 -20.63 6.87
N ALA A 109 -5.69 -19.75 6.55
CA ALA A 109 -5.48 -18.32 6.27
C ALA A 109 -4.32 -17.73 7.11
N PRO A 110 -3.37 -17.01 6.49
CA PRO A 110 -2.23 -16.43 7.17
C PRO A 110 -2.74 -15.64 8.38
N LYS A 111 -2.13 -15.89 9.53
CA LYS A 111 -2.33 -15.01 10.68
C LYS A 111 -1.67 -13.69 10.30
N PHE A 112 -2.46 -12.68 9.96
CA PHE A 112 -1.98 -11.33 9.79
C PHE A 112 -1.95 -10.67 11.17
N ALA A 113 -0.84 -10.00 11.49
CA ALA A 113 -0.72 -9.27 12.73
C ALA A 113 -1.34 -7.87 12.60
N HIS A 114 -1.06 -7.20 11.47
CA HIS A 114 -1.62 -5.89 11.13
C HIS A 114 -1.92 -5.84 9.63
N PHE A 115 -3.11 -5.35 9.28
CA PHE A 115 -3.55 -5.19 7.89
C PHE A 115 -4.42 -3.94 7.84
N SER A 116 -3.84 -2.79 7.51
CA SER A 116 -4.53 -1.50 7.64
C SER A 116 -3.92 -0.42 6.77
N ILE A 117 -4.78 0.41 6.17
CA ILE A 117 -4.35 1.63 5.48
C ILE A 117 -3.86 2.68 6.48
N ALA A 118 -4.61 2.93 7.55
CA ALA A 118 -4.28 3.93 8.57
C ALA A 118 -3.06 3.55 9.43
N GLY A 119 -2.51 2.35 9.23
CA GLY A 119 -1.40 1.85 10.03
C GLY A 119 -1.79 1.50 11.46
N HIS A 120 -0.76 1.32 12.29
CA HIS A 120 -0.89 1.02 13.71
C HIS A 120 -0.53 2.24 14.55
N ASN A 121 -1.53 2.87 15.17
CA ASN A 121 -1.40 4.08 15.99
C ASN A 121 -0.92 3.77 17.43
N ARG A 122 0.04 2.86 17.60
CA ARG A 122 0.64 2.58 18.92
C ARG A 122 2.08 3.04 18.98
N SER A 123 2.46 3.41 20.19
CA SER A 123 3.74 3.89 20.72
C SER A 123 4.99 3.02 20.41
N SER A 124 5.04 2.29 19.29
CA SER A 124 6.16 1.45 18.88
C SER A 124 6.98 2.11 17.76
N SER A 125 8.25 1.71 17.71
CA SER A 125 9.32 2.09 16.79
C SER A 125 9.10 1.69 15.30
N SER A 126 7.85 1.58 14.85
CA SER A 126 7.48 1.06 13.52
C SER A 126 6.17 1.68 13.00
N ASN A 127 6.11 3.01 12.94
CA ASN A 127 4.92 3.73 12.47
C ASN A 127 4.79 3.61 10.93
N ARG A 128 3.94 2.69 10.48
CA ARG A 128 3.75 2.34 9.06
C ARG A 128 2.30 2.38 8.64
N THR A 129 2.02 2.87 7.44
CA THR A 129 0.68 2.92 6.82
C THR A 129 0.61 2.04 5.57
N PHE A 130 -0.60 1.80 5.03
CA PHE A 130 -0.86 0.84 3.95
C PHE A 130 -0.18 -0.52 4.18
N TYR A 131 -0.26 -0.99 5.42
CA TYR A 131 0.65 -2.00 5.92
C TYR A 131 0.01 -3.38 5.89
N ILE A 132 0.67 -4.33 5.23
CA ILE A 132 0.29 -5.75 5.17
C ILE A 132 1.35 -6.56 5.91
N HIS A 133 1.03 -6.97 7.13
CA HIS A 133 1.98 -7.54 8.09
C HIS A 133 1.55 -8.90 8.61
N LYS A 134 2.52 -9.80 8.72
CA LYS A 134 2.27 -11.22 9.04
C LYS A 134 2.52 -11.51 10.52
N PHE A 135 3.64 -11.03 11.08
CA PHE A 135 4.02 -11.34 12.46
C PHE A 135 4.47 -10.08 13.20
N ASP A 136 3.80 -9.77 14.31
CA ASP A 136 4.15 -8.69 15.23
C ASP A 136 4.90 -9.27 16.43
N ASP A 137 6.18 -9.54 16.21
CA ASP A 137 7.14 -9.60 17.29
C ASP A 137 7.75 -8.20 17.39
N ARG A 138 7.77 -7.61 18.59
CA ARG A 138 8.13 -6.20 18.85
C ARG A 138 9.61 -5.87 18.57
N ASP A 139 10.31 -6.72 17.83
CA ASP A 139 11.71 -6.61 17.46
C ASP A 139 11.87 -6.59 15.93
N CYS A 140 12.88 -5.88 15.44
CA CYS A 140 13.14 -5.78 14.01
C CYS A 140 13.62 -7.10 13.40
N ASP A 141 14.16 -8.01 14.22
CA ASP A 141 14.71 -9.28 13.79
C ASP A 141 13.62 -10.28 13.34
N ASN A 142 12.40 -10.14 13.87
CA ASN A 142 11.25 -10.96 13.48
C ASN A 142 10.16 -10.17 12.78
N ASP A 143 10.35 -8.89 12.51
CA ASP A 143 9.42 -8.06 11.74
C ASP A 143 9.29 -8.61 10.30
N ARG A 144 8.11 -9.17 9.97
CA ARG A 144 7.85 -9.77 8.64
C ARG A 144 6.48 -9.40 8.11
N GLY A 145 6.45 -9.03 6.85
CA GLY A 145 5.23 -8.76 6.11
C GLY A 145 5.52 -8.62 4.63
N PHE A 146 4.60 -7.96 3.94
CA PHE A 146 4.66 -7.82 2.50
C PHE A 146 5.09 -6.43 2.06
N MET A 147 4.36 -5.40 2.47
CA MET A 147 4.59 -4.01 2.03
C MET A 147 4.03 -3.01 3.03
N GLY A 148 4.48 -1.77 2.90
CA GLY A 148 3.91 -0.61 3.57
C GLY A 148 4.57 0.69 3.18
N ILE A 149 4.21 1.73 3.91
CA ILE A 149 4.76 3.08 3.77
C ILE A 149 5.32 3.50 5.12
N VAL A 150 6.54 4.02 5.11
CA VAL A 150 7.14 4.74 6.24
C VAL A 150 6.87 6.23 6.01
N GLU A 151 6.04 6.83 6.86
CA GLU A 151 5.66 8.26 6.80
C GLU A 151 6.26 9.07 7.96
N SER A 152 7.05 8.43 8.83
CA SER A 152 7.78 9.07 9.92
C SER A 152 9.16 8.44 10.08
N ASP A 153 10.13 9.25 10.48
CA ASP A 153 11.51 8.84 10.81
C ASP A 153 11.64 7.94 12.05
N LYS A 154 10.53 7.66 12.74
CA LYS A 154 10.46 6.82 13.95
C LYS A 154 10.46 5.31 13.67
N ASP A 155 10.62 4.89 12.42
CA ASP A 155 10.70 3.47 12.06
C ASP A 155 12.12 2.92 12.24
N ASP A 156 12.44 2.48 13.45
CA ASP A 156 13.79 2.03 13.80
C ASP A 156 14.23 0.77 13.01
N CYS A 157 13.28 0.01 12.47
CA CYS A 157 13.56 -1.23 11.75
C CYS A 157 13.89 -0.99 10.27
N LEU A 158 13.21 -0.07 9.59
CA LEU A 158 13.40 0.18 8.15
C LEU A 158 14.29 1.38 7.87
N MET A 159 14.32 2.40 8.73
CA MET A 159 15.12 3.61 8.52
C MET A 159 16.62 3.32 8.30
N PRO A 160 17.28 2.39 9.01
CA PRO A 160 18.68 2.06 8.74
C PRO A 160 18.92 1.56 7.30
N PHE A 161 17.99 0.78 6.74
CA PHE A 161 18.10 0.27 5.36
C PHE A 161 17.77 1.36 4.34
N ALA A 162 16.75 2.17 4.61
CA ALA A 162 16.39 3.31 3.78
C ALA A 162 17.54 4.32 3.65
N ASN A 163 18.16 4.69 4.78
CA ASN A 163 19.28 5.62 4.80
C ASN A 163 20.49 5.08 4.00
N LYS A 164 20.80 3.79 4.14
CA LYS A 164 21.85 3.13 3.33
C LYS A 164 21.54 3.11 1.84
N ALA A 165 20.25 2.98 1.49
CA ALA A 165 19.78 3.04 0.11
C ALA A 165 19.70 4.48 -0.45
N GLY A 166 20.06 5.49 0.36
CA GLY A 166 20.15 6.89 -0.06
C GLY A 166 18.83 7.67 0.02
N PHE A 167 17.81 7.13 0.68
CA PHE A 167 16.58 7.87 0.94
C PHE A 167 16.84 8.91 2.04
N THR A 168 16.56 10.17 1.74
CA THR A 168 16.74 11.30 2.68
C THR A 168 15.42 12.01 3.01
N LYS A 169 14.31 11.56 2.42
CA LYS A 169 12.99 12.15 2.53
C LYS A 169 11.93 11.08 2.65
N LEU A 170 10.84 11.43 3.32
CA LEU A 170 9.62 10.62 3.43
C LEU A 170 8.64 11.06 2.33
N PRO A 171 7.58 10.29 2.02
CA PRO A 171 7.33 8.93 2.47
C PRO A 171 8.27 7.94 1.78
N ILE A 172 8.54 6.81 2.40
CA ILE A 172 9.34 5.71 1.82
C ILE A 172 8.44 4.50 1.62
N PHE A 173 8.34 4.04 0.38
CA PHE A 173 7.60 2.83 0.04
C PHE A 173 8.53 1.62 0.09
N PHE A 174 8.16 0.62 0.87
CA PHE A 174 8.96 -0.59 1.01
C PHE A 174 8.13 -1.85 0.74
N TYR A 175 8.84 -2.91 0.38
CA TYR A 175 8.28 -4.24 0.20
C TYR A 175 9.30 -5.32 0.52
N ALA A 176 8.84 -6.54 0.82
CA ALA A 176 9.68 -7.72 0.91
C ALA A 176 9.83 -8.39 -0.47
N LYS A 177 11.06 -8.75 -0.83
CA LYS A 177 11.36 -9.49 -2.07
C LYS A 177 10.96 -10.97 -2.01
N TYR A 178 10.77 -11.53 -0.80
CA TYR A 178 10.37 -12.92 -0.53
C TYR A 178 9.89 -13.04 0.94
N ASP A 179 9.13 -14.09 1.28
CA ASP A 179 8.54 -14.31 2.63
C ASP A 179 9.61 -14.60 3.69
N ALA A 180 10.18 -13.54 4.27
CA ALA A 180 11.27 -13.60 5.25
C ALA A 180 11.24 -12.34 6.15
N PRO A 181 11.95 -12.33 7.30
CA PRO A 181 12.12 -11.11 8.09
C PRO A 181 12.71 -9.96 7.28
N TYR A 182 12.36 -8.72 7.66
CA TYR A 182 12.88 -7.50 7.06
C TYR A 182 14.36 -7.29 7.40
N LEU A 183 15.22 -7.91 6.60
CA LEU A 183 16.65 -7.69 6.58
C LEU A 183 17.03 -6.87 5.35
N GLU A 184 18.18 -6.20 5.37
CA GLU A 184 18.68 -5.34 4.27
C GLU A 184 18.60 -6.02 2.88
N LYS A 185 18.90 -7.32 2.81
CA LYS A 185 18.83 -8.11 1.56
C LYS A 185 17.41 -8.45 1.11
N VAL A 186 16.45 -8.45 2.03
CA VAL A 186 15.05 -8.84 1.82
C VAL A 186 14.22 -7.62 1.42
N VAL A 187 14.46 -6.49 2.07
CA VAL A 187 13.71 -5.25 1.84
C VAL A 187 14.10 -4.67 0.47
N GLY A 188 13.10 -4.29 -0.30
CA GLY A 188 13.20 -3.44 -1.47
C GLY A 188 12.46 -2.13 -1.23
N PHE A 189 12.80 -1.12 -2.03
CA PHE A 189 12.18 0.19 -1.99
C PHE A 189 11.59 0.53 -3.36
N ALA A 190 10.53 1.33 -3.35
CA ALA A 190 9.83 1.77 -4.54
C ALA A 190 9.74 3.30 -4.60
N ASP A 191 9.60 3.82 -5.82
CA ASP A 191 9.52 5.26 -6.08
C ASP A 191 8.06 5.73 -6.11
N HIS A 192 7.12 4.83 -6.44
CA HIS A 192 5.71 5.15 -6.58
C HIS A 192 4.79 4.09 -5.97
N LEU A 193 3.68 4.55 -5.42
CA LEU A 193 2.50 3.78 -5.04
C LEU A 193 1.36 4.09 -6.01
N LEU A 194 0.64 3.06 -6.44
CA LEU A 194 -0.56 3.15 -7.26
C LEU A 194 -1.67 2.30 -6.66
N ILE A 195 -2.88 2.82 -6.64
CA ILE A 195 -4.09 2.09 -6.28
C ILE A 195 -5.10 2.28 -7.40
N TYR A 196 -5.62 1.19 -7.95
CA TYR A 196 -6.51 1.26 -9.10
C TYR A 196 -7.53 0.12 -9.10
N MET A 197 -8.70 0.41 -9.67
CA MET A 197 -9.74 -0.59 -9.98
C MET A 197 -9.37 -1.37 -11.24
N ASP A 198 -9.61 -2.67 -11.21
CA ASP A 198 -9.42 -3.60 -12.31
C ASP A 198 -10.57 -4.62 -12.39
N HIS A 199 -10.55 -5.48 -13.40
CA HIS A 199 -11.51 -6.57 -13.57
C HIS A 199 -10.80 -7.92 -13.77
N ILE A 200 -11.43 -9.01 -13.33
CA ILE A 200 -11.00 -10.37 -13.72
C ILE A 200 -11.28 -10.54 -15.21
N VAL A 201 -10.23 -10.83 -15.99
CA VAL A 201 -10.32 -11.18 -17.42
C VAL A 201 -10.59 -12.66 -17.60
#